data_AF-A0A0N7ZCA8-F1
#
_entry.id   AF-A0A0N7ZCA8-F1
#
_cell.length_a   1.000
_cell.length_b   1.000
_cell.length_c   1.000
_cell.angle_alpha   90.00
_cell.angle_beta   90.00
_cell.angle_gamma   90.00
#
_symmetry.space_group_name_H-M   'P 1'
#
loop_
_entity.id
_entity.type
_entity.pdbx_description
1 polymer ?
#
loop_
_entity_poly.entity_id
_entity_poly.type
_entity_poly.pdbx_seq_one_letter_code
_entity_poly.pdbx_strand_id
1 'polypeptide(L)'
;MQLIPNHEGYFLGYDPTIDPGVYNEFSTAAFRMGHSQVPKHITFMNDKYEVTYHIPLHYAFFNSTMLALGDVFDPLVRGLLGVSMRPTDLKLVDSLGNKLFMEEGDRYSGHDLFALNVARGRDHGLAPYVEYLKMCGVKQEVSSFADLESVMRPERLALLARAYEDVRDIDLYPGGLVRRAGSRCLLLSRI
;
A
#
# COMPACT_ATOMS: atom_id res chain seq x y z
N MET A 1 -20.90 10.84 -23.87
CA MET A 1 -20.15 11.20 -22.66
C MET A 1 -18.79 10.56 -22.82
N GLN A 2 -17.72 11.34 -23.04
CA GLN A 2 -16.43 10.80 -23.48
C GLN A 2 -15.33 11.45 -22.66
N LEU A 3 -14.67 10.64 -21.81
CA LEU A 3 -13.59 11.10 -20.96
C LEU A 3 -12.45 10.05 -20.91
N ILE A 4 -11.44 10.33 -21.75
CA ILE A 4 -9.96 10.25 -21.52
C ILE A 4 -9.28 8.87 -21.29
N PRO A 5 -7.92 8.76 -21.33
CA PRO A 5 -7.16 7.99 -22.34
C PRO A 5 -6.44 6.73 -21.79
N ASN A 6 -6.07 5.79 -22.67
CA ASN A 6 -5.28 4.59 -22.30
C ASN A 6 -3.76 4.81 -22.40
N HIS A 7 -3.01 4.16 -21.50
CA HIS A 7 -1.55 4.28 -21.38
C HIS A 7 -0.77 3.30 -22.25
N GLU A 8 -1.38 2.20 -22.70
CA GLU A 8 -0.89 1.36 -23.80
C GLU A 8 -2.08 0.72 -24.53
N GLY A 9 -2.07 0.76 -25.86
CA GLY A 9 -3.30 0.61 -26.65
C GLY A 9 -4.24 1.80 -26.47
N TYR A 10 -5.25 1.93 -27.32
CA TYR A 10 -6.18 3.05 -27.26
C TYR A 10 -7.47 2.66 -26.55
N PHE A 11 -8.17 3.61 -25.94
CA PHE A 11 -9.58 3.41 -25.58
C PHE A 11 -10.32 3.06 -26.88
N LEU A 12 -10.88 1.84 -26.97
CA LEU A 12 -11.50 1.33 -28.19
C LEU A 12 -13.00 1.64 -28.29
N GLY A 13 -13.54 2.40 -27.33
CA GLY A 13 -14.97 2.66 -27.18
C GLY A 13 -15.52 2.08 -25.89
N TYR A 14 -16.75 2.48 -25.56
CA TYR A 14 -17.50 1.88 -24.46
C TYR A 14 -17.95 0.48 -24.88
N ASP A 15 -17.65 -0.51 -24.05
CA ASP A 15 -18.12 -1.88 -24.22
C ASP A 15 -19.17 -2.19 -23.14
N PRO A 16 -20.46 -2.32 -23.49
CA PRO A 16 -21.51 -2.62 -22.52
C PRO A 16 -21.43 -4.03 -21.94
N THR A 17 -20.54 -4.89 -22.45
CA THR A 17 -20.36 -6.27 -21.96
C THR A 17 -19.34 -6.36 -20.82
N ILE A 18 -18.59 -5.29 -20.55
CA ILE A 18 -17.63 -5.22 -19.45
C ILE A 18 -18.35 -4.87 -18.15
N ASP A 19 -18.10 -5.66 -17.10
CA ASP A 19 -18.47 -5.32 -15.73
C ASP A 19 -17.41 -4.36 -15.13
N PRO A 20 -17.77 -3.11 -14.78
CA PRO A 20 -16.86 -2.15 -14.17
C PRO A 20 -16.71 -2.32 -12.65
N GLY A 21 -17.27 -3.39 -12.07
CA GLY A 21 -17.15 -3.72 -10.66
C GLY A 21 -15.71 -3.80 -10.19
N VAL A 22 -15.44 -3.23 -9.01
CA VAL A 22 -14.11 -3.30 -8.39
C VAL A 22 -13.91 -4.68 -7.78
N TYR A 23 -12.86 -5.38 -8.19
CA TYR A 23 -12.46 -6.64 -7.58
C TYR A 23 -12.19 -6.46 -6.08
N ASN A 24 -12.63 -7.43 -5.27
CA ASN A 24 -12.47 -7.37 -3.83
C ASN A 24 -10.98 -7.34 -3.44
N GLU A 25 -10.15 -8.12 -4.14
CA GLU A 25 -8.70 -8.19 -4.01
C GLU A 25 -8.05 -6.83 -4.28
N PHE A 26 -8.58 -6.08 -5.25
CA PHE A 26 -8.08 -4.75 -5.59
C PHE A 26 -8.29 -3.78 -4.43
N SER A 27 -9.53 -3.62 -3.96
CA SER A 27 -9.86 -2.67 -2.89
C SER A 27 -9.31 -3.09 -1.51
N THR A 28 -9.18 -4.39 -1.28
CA THR A 28 -8.90 -4.94 0.04
C THR A 28 -7.41 -5.25 0.26
N ALA A 29 -6.64 -5.51 -0.80
CA ALA A 29 -5.22 -5.79 -0.69
C ALA A 29 -4.36 -4.97 -1.66
N ALA A 30 -4.58 -5.06 -2.98
CA ALA A 30 -3.62 -4.54 -3.96
C ALA A 30 -3.47 -3.02 -3.90
N PHE A 31 -4.58 -2.29 -3.93
CA PHE A 31 -4.57 -0.82 -3.89
C PHE A 31 -4.18 -0.25 -2.52
N ARG A 32 -4.00 -1.12 -1.51
CA ARG A 32 -3.48 -0.73 -0.19
C ARG A 32 -1.95 -0.68 -0.13
N MET A 33 -1.25 -1.06 -1.20
CA MET A 33 0.21 -0.95 -1.27
C MET A 33 0.72 0.47 -0.97
N GLY A 34 -0.08 1.50 -1.26
CA GLY A 34 0.21 2.90 -0.99
C GLY A 34 0.47 3.19 0.49
N HIS A 35 -0.08 2.41 1.44
CA HIS A 35 0.16 2.61 2.87
C HIS A 35 1.64 2.48 3.25
N SER A 36 2.39 1.60 2.57
CA SER A 36 3.85 1.46 2.76
C SER A 36 4.65 2.65 2.22
N GLN A 37 4.06 3.40 1.28
CA GLN A 37 4.69 4.52 0.59
C GLN A 37 4.51 5.87 1.31
N VAL A 38 3.64 5.91 2.32
CA VAL A 38 3.33 7.13 3.08
C VAL A 38 4.55 7.63 3.88
N PRO A 39 4.94 8.91 3.74
CA PRO A 39 6.05 9.48 4.49
C PRO A 39 5.74 9.63 5.99
N LYS A 40 6.78 9.79 6.81
CA LYS A 40 6.65 9.95 8.27
C LYS A 40 6.01 11.28 8.67
N HIS A 41 6.19 12.30 7.84
CA HIS A 41 5.80 13.68 8.11
C HIS A 41 5.06 14.26 6.91
N ILE A 42 4.16 15.20 7.19
CA ILE A 42 3.67 16.17 6.20
C ILE A 42 4.68 17.32 6.17
N THR A 43 5.25 17.58 5.00
CA THR A 43 6.33 18.55 4.80
C THR A 43 5.80 19.79 4.09
N PHE A 44 6.26 20.97 4.50
CA PHE A 44 5.96 22.24 3.86
C PHE A 44 7.26 22.84 3.31
N MET A 45 7.18 23.42 2.10
CA MET A 45 8.35 23.99 1.42
C MET A 45 8.09 25.41 0.93
N ASN A 46 9.13 26.25 0.92
CA ASN A 46 9.05 27.59 0.32
C ASN A 46 9.07 27.52 -1.22
N ASP A 47 9.04 28.68 -1.87
CA ASP A 47 9.10 28.85 -3.32
C ASP A 47 10.38 28.31 -3.97
N LYS A 48 11.45 28.10 -3.19
CA LYS A 48 12.72 27.48 -3.60
C LYS A 48 12.80 25.98 -3.33
N TYR A 49 11.68 25.35 -2.95
CA TYR A 49 11.61 23.93 -2.54
C TYR A 49 12.50 23.59 -1.32
N GLU A 50 12.79 24.58 -0.49
CA GLU A 50 13.49 24.37 0.77
C GLU A 50 12.45 24.06 1.85
N VAL A 51 12.73 23.06 2.70
CA VAL A 51 11.84 22.67 3.80
C VAL A 51 11.78 23.80 4.81
N THR A 52 10.57 24.32 5.05
CA THR A 52 10.32 25.36 6.06
C THR A 52 9.88 24.75 7.38
N TYR A 53 8.99 23.77 7.33
CA TYR A 53 8.47 23.08 8.50
C TYR A 53 7.89 21.70 8.13
N HIS A 54 7.72 20.82 9.11
CA HIS A 54 7.04 19.54 8.93
C HIS A 54 6.32 19.13 10.22
N ILE A 55 5.23 18.38 10.08
CA ILE A 55 4.49 17.78 11.20
C ILE A 55 4.50 16.26 11.10
N PRO A 56 4.65 15.53 12.21
CA PRO A 56 4.42 14.08 12.21
C PRO A 56 3.02 13.75 11.70
N LEU A 57 2.93 12.73 10.84
CA LEU A 57 1.69 12.39 10.15
C LEU A 57 0.49 12.17 11.10
N HIS A 58 0.71 11.60 12.28
CA HIS A 58 -0.38 11.32 13.22
C HIS A 58 -1.07 12.57 13.78
N TYR A 59 -0.40 13.73 13.80
CA TYR A 59 -1.04 15.01 14.17
C TYR A 59 -1.91 15.60 13.05
N ALA A 60 -1.79 15.09 11.82
CA ALA A 60 -2.51 15.61 10.66
C ALA A 60 -3.84 14.89 10.40
N PHE A 61 -4.07 13.70 11.00
CA PHE A 61 -5.31 12.96 10.79
C PHE A 61 -6.51 13.76 11.31
N PHE A 62 -7.49 14.00 10.43
CA PHE A 62 -8.72 14.74 10.73
C PHE A 62 -8.49 16.14 11.36
N ASN A 63 -7.29 16.72 11.22
CA ASN A 63 -6.95 18.02 11.77
C ASN A 63 -6.85 19.08 10.67
N SER A 64 -7.92 19.83 10.48
CA SER A 64 -7.97 20.92 9.49
C SER A 64 -7.46 22.26 10.02
N THR A 65 -7.00 22.33 11.29
CA THR A 65 -6.59 23.59 11.93
C THR A 65 -5.50 24.30 11.13
N MET A 66 -4.51 23.55 10.63
CA MET A 66 -3.42 24.11 9.83
C MET A 66 -3.93 24.76 8.54
N LEU A 67 -4.93 24.17 7.88
CA LEU A 67 -5.52 24.73 6.66
C LEU A 67 -6.30 26.02 6.93
N ALA A 68 -6.84 26.18 8.13
CA ALA A 68 -7.61 27.35 8.53
C ALA A 68 -6.73 28.58 8.86
N LEU A 69 -5.45 28.39 9.17
CA LEU A 69 -4.53 29.47 9.54
C LEU A 69 -4.04 30.32 8.34
N GLY A 70 -4.35 29.92 7.11
CA GLY A 70 -3.93 30.61 5.88
C GLY A 70 -2.48 30.30 5.48
N ASP A 71 -2.13 30.60 4.22
CA ASP A 71 -0.76 30.51 3.64
C ASP A 71 -0.03 29.15 3.70
N VAL A 72 -0.74 28.07 4.04
CA VAL A 72 -0.13 26.71 4.11
C VAL A 72 -0.32 25.87 2.85
N PHE A 73 -1.27 26.23 1.97
CA PHE A 73 -1.65 25.39 0.83
C PHE A 73 -0.52 25.25 -0.19
N ASP A 74 0.03 26.37 -0.66
CA ASP A 74 1.15 26.37 -1.60
C ASP A 74 2.38 25.64 -1.02
N PRO A 75 2.81 25.91 0.23
CA PRO A 75 3.89 25.15 0.84
C PRO A 75 3.62 23.65 0.99
N LEU A 76 2.37 23.25 1.28
CA LEU A 76 1.96 21.85 1.36
C LEU A 76 2.07 21.17 -0.01
N VAL A 77 1.55 21.79 -1.06
CA VAL A 77 1.61 21.24 -2.43
C VAL A 77 3.07 21.09 -2.87
N ARG A 78 3.93 22.07 -2.60
CA ARG A 78 5.38 21.93 -2.88
C ARG A 78 6.01 20.78 -2.11
N GLY A 79 5.61 20.57 -0.85
CA GLY A 79 6.02 19.41 -0.07
C GLY A 79 5.59 18.07 -0.67
N LEU A 80 4.34 17.98 -1.15
CA LEU A 80 3.82 16.78 -1.83
C LEU A 80 4.59 16.47 -3.13
N LEU A 81 5.05 17.51 -3.84
CA LEU A 81 5.84 17.36 -5.07
C LEU A 81 7.34 17.10 -4.79
N GLY A 82 7.88 17.68 -3.73
CA GLY A 82 9.30 17.66 -3.41
C GLY A 82 9.77 16.49 -2.55
N VAL A 83 8.86 15.82 -1.84
CA VAL A 83 9.20 14.68 -0.97
C VAL A 83 9.04 13.35 -1.70
N SER A 84 10.10 12.56 -1.74
CA SER A 84 10.04 11.18 -2.25
C SER A 84 9.14 10.29 -1.40
N MET A 85 8.33 9.48 -2.08
CA MET A 85 7.57 8.39 -1.46
C MET A 85 8.50 7.36 -0.80
N ARG A 86 7.99 6.69 0.23
CA ARG A 86 8.67 5.55 0.85
C ARG A 86 8.65 4.33 -0.08
N PRO A 87 9.62 3.40 0.03
CA PRO A 87 9.60 2.18 -0.76
C PRO A 87 8.44 1.28 -0.38
N THR A 88 7.96 0.46 -1.32
CA THR A 88 6.99 -0.60 -1.02
C THR A 88 7.67 -1.77 -0.32
N ASP A 89 7.38 -1.92 0.97
CA ASP A 89 7.83 -3.02 1.81
C ASP A 89 6.84 -3.31 2.96
N LEU A 90 7.20 -4.23 3.85
CA LEU A 90 6.39 -4.59 5.02
C LEU A 90 6.45 -3.56 6.17
N LYS A 91 7.15 -2.44 6.01
CA LYS A 91 7.41 -1.50 7.10
C LYS A 91 6.57 -0.25 6.91
N LEU A 92 5.52 -0.14 7.73
CA LEU A 92 4.81 1.13 7.86
C LEU A 92 5.58 2.09 8.76
N VAL A 93 5.34 3.39 8.55
CA VAL A 93 5.80 4.43 9.48
C VAL A 93 5.03 4.31 10.80
N ASP A 94 5.63 4.73 11.91
CA ASP A 94 5.04 4.64 13.26
C ASP A 94 3.63 5.27 13.34
N SER A 95 3.42 6.38 12.64
CA SER A 95 2.11 7.05 12.54
C SER A 95 1.00 6.18 11.94
N LEU A 96 1.34 5.14 11.17
CA LEU A 96 0.38 4.20 10.60
C LEU A 96 0.41 2.83 11.31
N GLY A 97 1.57 2.39 11.80
CA GLY A 97 1.71 1.09 12.45
C GLY A 97 1.28 1.07 13.92
N ASN A 98 1.36 2.20 14.63
CA ASN A 98 1.06 2.25 16.07
C ASN A 98 0.14 3.42 16.46
N LYS A 99 0.07 4.47 15.63
CA LYS A 99 -0.62 5.73 15.98
C LYS A 99 -1.67 6.14 14.96
N LEU A 100 -2.19 5.18 14.18
CA LEU A 100 -3.25 5.49 13.23
C LEU A 100 -4.46 6.03 14.00
N PHE A 101 -4.87 7.26 13.69
CA PHE A 101 -6.00 7.96 14.32
C PHE A 101 -5.90 8.06 15.85
N MET A 102 -4.68 8.08 16.39
CA MET A 102 -4.45 8.29 17.82
C MET A 102 -5.04 9.62 18.30
N GLU A 103 -5.78 9.59 19.40
CA GLU A 103 -6.26 10.76 20.10
C GLU A 103 -5.13 11.46 20.87
N GLU A 104 -5.05 12.78 20.78
CA GLU A 104 -4.04 13.54 21.52
C GLU A 104 -4.24 13.39 23.03
N GLY A 105 -3.16 13.03 23.74
CA GLY A 105 -3.19 12.81 25.18
C GLY A 105 -3.48 11.37 25.60
N ASP A 106 -3.98 10.50 24.71
CA ASP A 106 -4.12 9.07 24.96
C ASP A 106 -3.17 8.25 24.06
N ARG A 107 -2.04 7.86 24.63
CA ARG A 107 -1.02 7.06 23.93
C ARG A 107 -1.47 5.64 23.54
N TYR A 108 -2.61 5.16 24.03
CA TYR A 108 -3.11 3.81 23.80
C TYR A 108 -4.30 3.75 22.82
N SER A 109 -4.81 4.91 22.39
CA SER A 109 -5.92 5.01 21.44
C SER A 109 -5.55 4.71 19.97
N GLY A 110 -4.25 4.61 19.66
CA GLY A 110 -3.77 4.39 18.29
C GLY A 110 -4.06 3.00 17.74
N HIS A 111 -4.35 2.93 16.45
CA HIS A 111 -4.53 1.66 15.72
C HIS A 111 -3.30 1.28 14.88
N ASP A 112 -3.23 -0.01 14.52
CA ASP A 112 -2.25 -0.56 13.58
C ASP A 112 -2.91 -0.78 12.21
N LEU A 113 -2.54 0.06 11.23
CA LEU A 113 -3.07 -0.02 9.86
C LEU A 113 -2.66 -1.33 9.16
N PHE A 114 -1.48 -1.88 9.47
CA PHE A 114 -1.03 -3.14 8.87
C PHE A 114 -1.90 -4.29 9.37
N ALA A 115 -2.11 -4.37 10.69
CA ALA A 115 -3.00 -5.36 11.30
C ALA A 115 -4.44 -5.21 10.78
N LEU A 116 -4.94 -3.99 10.64
CA LEU A 116 -6.25 -3.72 10.05
C LEU A 116 -6.37 -4.22 8.60
N ASN A 117 -5.33 -4.07 7.78
CA ASN A 117 -5.35 -4.58 6.40
C ASN A 117 -5.36 -6.11 6.35
N VAL A 118 -4.60 -6.78 7.23
CA VAL A 118 -4.63 -8.24 7.36
C VAL A 118 -6.02 -8.72 7.83
N ALA A 119 -6.55 -8.11 8.89
CA ALA A 119 -7.87 -8.45 9.41
C ALA A 119 -8.97 -8.22 8.37
N ARG A 120 -8.90 -7.14 7.59
CA ARG A 120 -9.84 -6.84 6.51
C ARG A 120 -9.77 -7.88 5.37
N GLY A 121 -8.57 -8.33 5.00
CA GLY A 121 -8.40 -9.39 4.02
C GLY A 121 -9.09 -10.69 4.45
N ARG A 122 -8.98 -11.05 5.73
CA ARG A 122 -9.63 -12.23 6.32
C ARG A 122 -11.14 -12.07 6.41
N ASP A 123 -11.62 -10.92 6.87
CA ASP A 123 -13.04 -10.54 6.92
C ASP A 123 -13.70 -10.65 5.53
N HIS A 124 -13.00 -10.22 4.50
CA HIS A 124 -13.46 -10.27 3.11
C HIS A 124 -13.26 -11.63 2.43
N GLY A 125 -12.72 -12.63 3.13
CA GLY A 125 -12.50 -13.97 2.60
C GLY A 125 -11.51 -14.01 1.41
N LEU A 126 -10.51 -13.12 1.39
CA LEU A 126 -9.50 -13.16 0.34
C LEU A 126 -8.73 -14.49 0.40
N ALA A 127 -8.49 -15.09 -0.77
CA ALA A 127 -7.65 -16.27 -0.85
C ALA A 127 -6.22 -16.00 -0.35
N PRO A 128 -5.44 -17.04 -0.02
CA PRO A 128 -4.03 -16.89 0.29
C PRO A 128 -3.22 -16.34 -0.89
N TYR A 129 -2.12 -15.64 -0.59
CA TYR A 129 -1.20 -15.08 -1.58
C TYR A 129 -0.78 -16.09 -2.65
N VAL A 130 -0.53 -17.34 -2.25
CA VAL A 130 -0.05 -18.40 -3.16
C VAL A 130 -1.05 -18.74 -4.26
N GLU A 131 -2.35 -18.57 -4.03
CA GLU A 131 -3.38 -18.82 -5.05
C GLU A 131 -3.28 -17.84 -6.22
N TYR A 132 -2.87 -16.60 -5.94
CA TYR A 132 -2.73 -15.55 -6.95
C TYR A 132 -1.44 -15.67 -7.77
N LEU A 133 -0.47 -16.49 -7.36
CA LEU A 133 0.73 -16.76 -8.15
C LEU A 133 0.41 -17.42 -9.50
N LYS A 134 -0.75 -18.05 -9.63
CA LYS A 134 -1.26 -18.57 -10.91
C LYS A 134 -1.43 -17.45 -11.95
N MET A 135 -1.83 -16.24 -11.54
CA MET A 135 -1.90 -15.04 -12.41
C MET A 135 -0.51 -14.58 -12.86
N CYS A 136 0.54 -14.99 -12.14
CA CYS A 136 1.93 -14.78 -12.50
C CYS A 136 2.52 -15.89 -13.39
N GLY A 137 1.71 -16.88 -13.78
CA GLY A 137 2.16 -18.04 -14.54
C GLY A 137 2.95 -19.07 -13.73
N VAL A 138 2.94 -18.97 -12.40
CA VAL A 138 3.45 -20.04 -11.52
C VAL A 138 2.46 -21.20 -11.60
N LYS A 139 2.90 -22.30 -12.22
CA LYS A 139 2.07 -23.49 -12.45
C LYS A 139 2.35 -24.60 -11.45
N GLN A 140 3.53 -24.58 -10.81
CA GLN A 140 3.84 -25.54 -9.76
C GLN A 140 3.01 -25.24 -8.52
N GLU A 141 2.70 -26.30 -7.77
CA GLU A 141 2.12 -26.18 -6.45
C GLU A 141 3.16 -25.57 -5.49
N VAL A 142 2.73 -24.61 -4.67
CA VAL A 142 3.55 -23.96 -3.66
C VAL A 142 3.20 -24.58 -2.32
N SER A 143 4.11 -25.38 -1.78
CA SER A 143 3.91 -26.18 -0.56
C SER A 143 4.94 -25.87 0.53
N SER A 144 5.98 -25.11 0.20
CA SER A 144 7.00 -24.66 1.13
C SER A 144 7.41 -23.21 0.86
N PHE A 145 8.01 -22.56 1.86
CA PHE A 145 8.60 -21.23 1.67
C PHE A 145 9.70 -21.23 0.60
N ALA A 146 10.45 -22.33 0.43
CA ALA A 146 11.49 -22.45 -0.59
C ALA A 146 10.93 -22.29 -2.03
N ASP A 147 9.68 -22.70 -2.26
CA ASP A 147 9.03 -22.54 -3.57
C ASP A 147 8.85 -21.05 -3.95
N LEU A 148 8.86 -20.15 -2.97
CA LEU A 148 8.75 -18.70 -3.17
C LEU A 148 10.08 -17.99 -3.45
N GLU A 149 11.23 -18.67 -3.36
CA GLU A 149 12.56 -18.06 -3.61
C GLU A 149 12.70 -17.51 -5.04
N SER A 150 11.94 -18.08 -5.98
CA SER A 150 11.90 -17.61 -7.38
C SER A 150 11.19 -16.26 -7.55
N VAL A 151 10.29 -15.89 -6.63
CA VAL A 151 9.43 -14.70 -6.72
C VAL A 151 9.69 -13.66 -5.61
N MET A 152 10.33 -14.07 -4.51
CA MET A 152 10.63 -13.23 -3.36
C MET A 152 12.12 -13.23 -3.05
N ARG A 153 12.59 -12.16 -2.41
CA ARG A 153 13.96 -12.11 -1.90
C ARG A 153 14.08 -12.90 -0.59
N PRO A 154 15.22 -13.56 -0.32
CA PRO A 154 15.41 -14.36 0.90
C PRO A 154 15.13 -13.59 2.20
N GLU A 155 15.52 -12.32 2.27
CA GLU A 155 15.34 -11.53 3.49
C GLU A 155 13.85 -11.26 3.79
N ARG A 156 13.01 -11.19 2.74
CA ARG A 156 11.58 -10.97 2.87
C ARG A 156 10.83 -12.27 3.14
N LEU A 157 11.27 -13.35 2.50
CA LEU A 157 10.77 -14.70 2.76
C LEU A 157 10.99 -15.09 4.23
N ALA A 158 12.16 -14.77 4.78
CA ALA A 158 12.46 -15.00 6.20
C ALA A 158 11.54 -14.23 7.16
N LEU A 159 11.02 -13.07 6.76
CA LEU A 159 10.03 -12.34 7.57
C LEU A 159 8.68 -13.07 7.55
N LEU A 160 8.24 -13.54 6.39
CA LEU A 160 7.00 -14.31 6.28
C LEU A 160 7.08 -15.65 7.01
N ALA A 161 8.18 -16.40 6.87
CA ALA A 161 8.39 -17.67 7.54
C ALA A 161 8.48 -17.55 9.08
N ARG A 162 8.69 -16.35 9.61
CA ARG A 162 8.58 -16.08 11.05
C ARG A 162 7.15 -15.79 11.49
N ALA A 163 6.32 -15.30 10.59
CA ALA A 163 4.95 -14.87 10.88
C ALA A 163 3.90 -15.96 10.57
N TYR A 164 4.19 -16.85 9.64
CA TYR A 164 3.30 -17.91 9.16
C TYR A 164 3.97 -19.27 9.33
N GLU A 165 3.20 -20.26 9.80
CA GLU A 165 3.65 -21.66 9.92
C GLU A 165 3.62 -22.35 8.55
N ASP A 166 2.55 -22.14 7.78
CA ASP A 166 2.38 -22.68 6.43
C ASP A 166 2.47 -21.56 5.37
N VAL A 167 3.13 -21.85 4.24
CA VAL A 167 3.22 -20.93 3.10
C VAL A 167 1.84 -20.61 2.51
N ARG A 168 0.88 -21.53 2.66
CA ARG A 168 -0.50 -21.40 2.17
C ARG A 168 -1.37 -20.54 3.09
N ASP A 169 -0.86 -20.08 4.22
CA ASP A 169 -1.56 -19.15 5.12
C ASP A 169 -1.17 -17.68 4.89
N ILE A 170 -0.20 -17.41 4.01
CA ILE A 170 0.27 -16.04 3.74
C ILE A 170 -0.90 -15.20 3.21
N ASP A 171 -1.29 -14.17 3.97
CA ASP A 171 -2.34 -13.24 3.56
C ASP A 171 -1.90 -12.46 2.29
N LEU A 172 -2.86 -12.14 1.40
CA LEU A 172 -2.57 -11.47 0.13
C LEU A 172 -1.85 -10.13 0.30
N TYR A 173 -2.22 -9.32 1.30
CA TYR A 173 -1.61 -8.01 1.54
C TYR A 173 -0.10 -8.10 1.87
N PRO A 174 0.35 -8.79 2.94
CA PRO A 174 1.77 -8.95 3.22
C PRO A 174 2.50 -9.68 2.08
N GLY A 175 1.92 -10.74 1.51
CA GLY A 175 2.52 -11.49 0.39
C GLY A 175 2.73 -10.62 -0.85
N GLY A 176 1.80 -9.71 -1.15
CA GLY A 176 1.91 -8.75 -2.26
C GLY A 176 3.01 -7.71 -2.07
N LEU A 177 3.26 -7.27 -0.82
CA LEU A 177 4.27 -6.26 -0.48
C LEU A 177 5.71 -6.78 -0.52
N VAL A 178 5.93 -8.08 -0.32
CA VAL A 178 7.28 -8.68 -0.20
C VAL A 178 7.94 -9.12 -1.50
N ARG A 179 7.36 -8.80 -2.64
CA ARG A 179 7.87 -9.28 -3.92
C ARG A 179 9.21 -8.62 -4.32
N ARG A 180 9.99 -9.35 -5.11
CA ARG A 180 11.24 -8.87 -5.73
C ARG A 180 10.98 -7.82 -6.82
N ALA A 181 11.59 -6.64 -6.70
CA ALA A 181 11.65 -5.65 -7.79
C ALA A 181 12.32 -6.28 -9.04
N GLY A 182 11.71 -6.10 -10.22
CA GLY A 182 12.19 -6.69 -11.49
C GLY A 182 11.77 -8.14 -11.76
N SER A 183 10.96 -8.76 -10.89
CA SER A 183 10.30 -10.02 -11.25
C SER A 183 9.23 -9.78 -12.34
N ARG A 184 9.12 -10.70 -13.32
CA ARG A 184 8.21 -10.58 -14.48
C ARG A 184 6.73 -10.48 -14.13
N CYS A 185 6.36 -10.77 -12.89
CA CYS A 185 5.01 -10.58 -12.40
C CYS A 185 4.95 -9.47 -11.36
N LEU A 186 4.23 -8.40 -11.69
CA LEU A 186 3.77 -7.38 -10.74
C LEU A 186 2.37 -7.79 -10.25
N LEU A 187 2.27 -8.71 -9.28
CA LEU A 187 0.96 -9.28 -8.91
C LEU A 187 -0.08 -8.22 -8.54
N LEU A 188 0.29 -7.26 -7.69
CA LEU A 188 -0.61 -6.16 -7.29
C LEU A 188 -0.98 -5.20 -8.43
N SER A 189 -0.32 -5.28 -9.60
CA SER A 189 -0.71 -4.52 -10.79
C SER A 189 -1.44 -5.39 -11.83
N ARG A 190 -1.68 -6.66 -11.52
CA ARG A 190 -2.47 -7.60 -12.33
C ARG A 190 -3.83 -7.91 -11.70
N ILE A 191 -3.97 -7.58 -10.41
CA ILE A 191 -5.23 -7.48 -9.67
C ILE A 191 -5.81 -6.09 -9.95
#